data_AF-A0A816FHK7-F1
#
_entry.id   AF-A0A816FHK7-F1
#
_cell.length_a   1.000
_cell.length_b   1.000
_cell.length_c   1.000
_cell.angle_alpha   90.00
_cell.angle_beta   90.00
_cell.angle_gamma   90.00
#
_symmetry.space_group_name_H-M   'P 1'
#
loop_
_entity.id
_entity.type
_entity.pdbx_description
1 polymer ?
#
loop_
_entity_poly.entity_id
_entity_poly.type
_entity_poly.pdbx_seq_one_letter_code
_entity_poly.pdbx_strand_id
1 'polypeptide(L)'
;MATSTTTPSQYQILEQAPGYGNRKNDLIFFSNSCPASSANKVVYYFGGDIQDLPERMKSSRDNRQYQRWNLISTGEILCRRFPHSFIVAIRPNIMKDGTFARFSNFVPQTTEYGDPVRYDTANLVALRHLHALDQQISKTSTDITLVGFSKGCVVLNQLLHELTALRTLNLDHDLSHFISRIRRFIWLDGGHNNGDHVMIWPTDESLVSTLIHSAIQ
;
A
#
# COMPACT_ATOMS: atom_id res chain seq x y z
N MET A 1 16.98 31.40 17.55
CA MET A 1 16.50 30.41 16.55
C MET A 1 16.28 29.10 17.27
N ALA A 2 15.02 28.69 17.46
CA ALA A 2 14.70 27.45 18.17
C ALA A 2 15.03 26.26 17.25
N THR A 3 16.03 25.47 17.62
CA THR A 3 16.29 24.17 17.02
C THR A 3 15.18 23.22 17.44
N SER A 4 14.21 22.97 16.56
CA SER A 4 13.21 21.93 16.74
C SER A 4 13.89 20.57 16.67
N THR A 5 14.24 20.00 17.82
CA THR A 5 14.65 18.60 17.94
C THR A 5 13.43 17.73 17.70
N THR A 6 13.17 17.38 16.45
CA THR A 6 12.18 16.36 16.08
C THR A 6 12.68 15.03 16.65
N THR A 7 12.01 14.53 17.68
CA THR A 7 12.22 13.17 18.19
C THR A 7 12.06 12.19 17.02
N PRO A 8 12.98 11.24 16.78
CA PRO A 8 12.82 10.25 15.72
C PRO A 8 11.50 9.51 15.91
N SER A 9 10.70 9.40 14.85
CA SER A 9 9.46 8.63 14.92
C SER A 9 9.82 7.17 15.22
N GLN A 10 9.30 6.62 16.33
CA GLN A 10 9.50 5.20 16.60
C GLN A 10 8.71 4.40 15.56
N TYR A 11 9.39 3.49 14.87
CA TYR A 11 8.74 2.52 13.99
C TYR A 11 8.94 1.11 14.52
N GLN A 12 8.04 0.21 14.14
CA GLN A 12 8.10 -1.22 14.44
C GLN A 12 7.92 -1.99 13.15
N ILE A 13 8.65 -3.09 12.97
CA ILE A 13 8.52 -3.95 11.80
C ILE A 13 7.95 -5.28 12.28
N LEU A 14 6.81 -5.67 11.69
CA LEU A 14 6.29 -7.04 11.79
C LEU A 14 6.67 -7.77 10.51
N GLU A 15 7.73 -8.55 10.59
CA GLU A 15 8.21 -9.36 9.48
C GLU A 15 7.26 -10.52 9.23
N GLN A 16 7.06 -10.85 7.95
CA GLN A 16 6.30 -12.03 7.54
C GLN A 16 4.89 -12.11 8.14
N ALA A 17 4.23 -10.95 8.28
CA ALA A 17 2.86 -10.88 8.76
C ALA A 17 1.93 -11.75 7.89
N PRO A 18 1.12 -12.64 8.50
CA PRO A 18 0.27 -13.54 7.74
C PRO A 18 -0.85 -12.76 7.05
N GLY A 19 -1.05 -13.04 5.77
CA GLY A 19 -2.18 -12.53 4.99
C GLY A 19 -3.02 -13.66 4.41
N TYR A 20 -3.79 -13.37 3.36
CA TYR A 20 -4.69 -14.36 2.75
C TYR A 20 -3.98 -15.59 2.15
N GLY A 21 -4.36 -16.78 2.62
CA GLY A 21 -3.75 -18.05 2.25
C GLY A 21 -2.35 -18.19 2.86
N ASN A 22 -1.37 -18.56 2.04
CA ASN A 22 0.03 -18.70 2.45
C ASN A 22 0.87 -17.43 2.22
N ARG A 23 0.23 -16.31 1.85
CA ARG A 23 0.91 -15.05 1.52
C ARG A 23 1.32 -14.32 2.78
N LYS A 24 2.47 -13.64 2.72
CA LYS A 24 3.05 -12.89 3.84
C LYS A 24 3.71 -11.60 3.35
N ASN A 25 3.58 -10.53 4.13
CA ASN A 25 4.26 -9.26 3.86
C ASN A 25 4.90 -8.72 5.13
N ASP A 26 6.00 -7.99 4.97
CA ASP A 26 6.58 -7.24 6.08
C ASP A 26 5.80 -5.92 6.23
N LEU A 27 5.32 -5.64 7.44
CA LEU A 27 4.56 -4.43 7.78
C LEU A 27 5.42 -3.49 8.62
N ILE A 28 5.50 -2.22 8.24
CA ILE A 28 6.23 -1.19 8.98
C ILE A 28 5.20 -0.25 9.60
N PHE A 29 5.11 -0.30 10.92
CA PHE A 29 4.22 0.52 11.74
C PHE A 29 4.95 1.75 12.23
N PHE A 30 4.29 2.89 12.20
CA PHE A 30 4.85 4.13 12.75
C PHE A 30 4.10 4.47 14.05
N SER A 31 4.76 4.26 15.18
CA SER A 31 4.25 4.59 16.51
C SER A 31 4.54 6.04 16.87
N ASN A 32 3.46 6.81 17.04
CA ASN A 32 3.39 8.08 17.75
C ASN A 32 4.20 9.26 17.18
N SER A 33 3.65 9.86 16.11
CA SER A 33 3.49 11.32 16.07
C SER A 33 2.04 11.77 16.30
N CYS A 34 1.14 10.81 16.60
CA CYS A 34 -0.28 11.06 16.79
C CYS A 34 -0.71 10.57 18.18
N PRO A 35 -1.37 11.41 19.02
CA PRO A 35 -1.91 10.98 20.30
C PRO A 35 -2.87 9.81 20.09
N ALA A 36 -2.54 8.66 20.70
CA ALA A 36 -3.21 7.37 20.55
C ALA A 36 -4.72 7.37 20.89
N SER A 37 -5.27 8.46 21.40
CA SER A 37 -6.67 8.62 21.78
C SER A 37 -7.60 9.19 20.69
N SER A 38 -7.10 9.55 19.50
CA SER A 38 -7.94 10.17 18.43
C SER A 38 -7.77 9.63 17.01
N ALA A 39 -6.77 8.77 16.75
CA ALA A 39 -6.53 8.24 15.40
C ALA A 39 -7.44 7.04 15.08
N ASN A 40 -8.62 7.34 14.55
CA ASN A 40 -9.54 6.31 14.03
C ASN A 40 -9.27 5.97 12.55
N LYS A 41 -8.17 6.44 11.95
CA LYS A 41 -7.88 6.25 10.53
C LYS A 41 -6.58 5.51 10.32
N VAL A 42 -6.48 4.71 9.27
CA VAL A 42 -5.27 4.04 8.84
C VAL A 42 -4.91 4.45 7.40
N VAL A 43 -3.61 4.62 7.16
CA VAL A 43 -3.05 4.85 5.84
C VAL A 43 -2.15 3.67 5.51
N TYR A 44 -2.53 2.89 4.50
CA TYR A 44 -1.65 1.88 3.92
C TYR A 44 -0.85 2.50 2.79
N TYR A 45 0.47 2.40 2.89
CA TYR A 45 1.40 2.89 1.90
C TYR A 45 2.07 1.73 1.16
N PHE A 46 1.93 1.74 -0.16
CA PHE A 46 2.65 0.87 -1.09
C PHE A 46 3.70 1.72 -1.81
N GLY A 47 4.97 1.44 -1.52
CA GLY A 47 6.10 2.13 -2.14
C GLY A 47 6.39 1.66 -3.57
N GLY A 48 7.41 2.28 -4.15
CA GLY A 48 7.86 2.00 -5.51
C GLY A 48 9.14 1.18 -5.59
N ASP A 49 9.71 1.13 -6.79
CA ASP A 49 11.09 0.69 -6.98
C ASP A 49 12.05 1.46 -6.07
N ILE A 50 13.20 0.85 -5.78
CA ILE A 50 14.29 1.37 -4.95
C ILE A 50 13.92 1.41 -3.45
N GLN A 51 12.66 1.67 -3.09
CA GLN A 51 12.21 1.84 -1.72
C GLN A 51 12.21 0.52 -0.94
N ASP A 52 13.23 0.33 -0.10
CA ASP A 52 13.33 -0.78 0.84
C ASP A 52 13.68 -0.25 2.25
N LEU A 53 13.99 -1.14 3.18
CA LEU A 53 14.57 -0.82 4.48
C LEU A 53 15.95 -0.17 4.31
N PRO A 54 16.33 0.81 5.16
CA PRO A 54 17.58 1.54 5.01
C PRO A 54 18.80 0.63 4.89
N GLU A 55 18.84 -0.43 5.68
CA GLU A 55 19.97 -1.36 5.73
C GLU A 55 20.16 -2.10 4.38
N ARG A 56 19.04 -2.47 3.74
CA ARG A 56 18.99 -3.15 2.45
C ARG A 56 19.33 -2.21 1.30
N MET A 57 18.90 -0.94 1.39
CA MET A 57 19.28 0.07 0.40
C MET A 57 20.76 0.45 0.52
N LYS A 58 21.31 0.49 1.73
CA LYS A 58 22.72 0.82 2.00
C LYS A 58 23.69 -0.22 1.44
N SER A 59 23.31 -1.49 1.40
CA SER A 59 24.14 -2.56 0.83
C SER A 59 24.15 -2.56 -0.70
N SER A 60 23.12 -2.00 -1.35
CA SER A 60 23.06 -1.87 -2.81
C SER A 60 23.99 -0.77 -3.33
N ARG A 61 24.81 -1.10 -4.34
CA ARG A 61 25.71 -0.13 -5.00
C ARG A 61 24.95 1.02 -5.66
N ASP A 62 23.84 0.69 -6.31
CA ASP A 62 23.09 1.64 -7.13
C ASP A 62 22.01 2.39 -6.32
N ASN A 63 21.50 1.76 -5.25
CA ASN A 63 20.38 2.31 -4.46
C ASN A 63 20.82 3.09 -3.23
N ARG A 64 22.10 2.96 -2.80
CA ARG A 64 22.63 3.67 -1.62
C ARG A 64 22.44 5.18 -1.70
N GLN A 65 22.54 5.78 -2.88
CA GLN A 65 22.36 7.22 -3.08
C GLN A 65 20.92 7.69 -2.77
N TYR A 66 19.93 6.80 -2.86
CA TYR A 66 18.52 7.09 -2.63
C TYR A 66 18.05 6.75 -1.22
N GLN A 67 18.95 6.40 -0.29
CA GLN A 67 18.61 6.03 1.09
C GLN A 67 17.70 7.03 1.81
N ARG A 68 17.73 8.33 1.47
CA ARG A 68 16.83 9.33 2.06
C ARG A 68 15.34 9.08 1.75
N TRP A 69 15.05 8.30 0.71
CA TRP A 69 13.70 7.96 0.25
C TRP A 69 13.32 6.50 0.57
N ASN A 70 13.97 5.89 1.55
CA ASN A 70 13.63 4.56 2.05
C ASN A 70 12.19 4.51 2.62
N LEU A 71 11.68 3.31 2.89
CA LEU A 71 10.31 3.11 3.38
C LEU A 71 10.05 3.79 4.74
N ILE A 72 11.04 3.85 5.61
CA ILE A 72 10.96 4.47 6.94
C ILE A 72 10.88 6.00 6.81
N SER A 73 11.83 6.61 6.11
CA SER A 73 11.83 8.07 5.88
C SER A 73 10.59 8.54 5.14
N THR A 74 10.06 7.72 4.22
CA THR A 74 8.79 8.01 3.54
C THR A 74 7.60 7.89 4.49
N GLY A 75 7.56 6.87 5.34
CA GLY A 75 6.55 6.75 6.39
C GLY A 75 6.55 7.95 7.35
N GLU A 76 7.72 8.49 7.72
CA GLU A 76 7.81 9.71 8.52
C GLU A 76 7.20 10.94 7.82
N ILE A 77 7.42 11.08 6.51
CA ILE A 77 6.77 12.14 5.71
C ILE A 77 5.25 11.96 5.76
N LEU A 78 4.76 10.73 5.61
CA LEU A 78 3.33 10.41 5.69
C LEU A 78 2.75 10.68 7.08
N CYS A 79 3.49 10.41 8.16
CA CYS A 79 3.07 10.77 9.52
C CYS A 79 2.82 12.27 9.67
N ARG A 80 3.66 13.12 9.06
CA ARG A 80 3.46 14.59 9.05
C ARG A 80 2.27 15.00 8.19
N ARG A 81 2.04 14.30 7.07
CA ARG A 81 0.95 14.59 6.12
C ARG A 81 -0.43 14.15 6.63
N PHE A 82 -0.47 13.08 7.42
CA PHE A 82 -1.67 12.48 8.01
C PHE A 82 -1.53 12.42 9.54
N PRO A 83 -1.55 13.58 10.22
CA PRO A 83 -1.25 13.67 11.65
C PRO A 83 -2.26 12.99 12.56
N HIS A 84 -3.41 12.54 12.03
CA HIS A 84 -4.49 11.83 12.75
C HIS A 84 -4.71 10.41 12.23
N SER A 85 -3.68 9.79 11.63
CA SER A 85 -3.78 8.46 11.06
C SER A 85 -2.63 7.57 11.51
N PHE A 86 -2.93 6.28 11.63
CA PHE A 86 -1.92 5.25 11.79
C PHE A 86 -1.32 4.95 10.43
N ILE A 87 0.00 5.06 10.30
CA ILE A 87 0.69 4.80 9.03
C ILE A 87 1.24 3.37 9.05
N VAL A 88 0.99 2.66 7.97
CA VAL A 88 1.47 1.30 7.74
C VAL A 88 2.07 1.24 6.35
N ALA A 89 3.39 1.13 6.25
CA ALA A 89 4.03 0.84 4.98
C ALA A 89 4.06 -0.68 4.77
N ILE A 90 3.54 -1.14 3.63
CA ILE A 90 3.56 -2.54 3.24
C ILE A 90 4.73 -2.72 2.27
N ARG A 91 5.74 -3.44 2.71
CA ARG A 91 6.91 -3.74 1.88
C ARG A 91 6.50 -4.70 0.76
N PRO A 92 6.99 -4.53 -0.49
CA PRO A 92 6.79 -5.54 -1.53
C PRO A 92 7.35 -6.88 -1.08
N ASN A 93 6.66 -7.96 -1.42
CA ASN A 93 7.08 -9.30 -1.01
C ASN A 93 8.38 -9.73 -1.70
N ILE A 94 8.72 -9.13 -2.85
CA ILE A 94 9.98 -9.34 -3.58
C ILE A 94 10.56 -7.99 -3.99
N MET A 95 11.87 -7.81 -3.75
CA MET A 95 12.68 -6.75 -4.35
C MET A 95 13.65 -7.39 -5.35
N LYS A 96 13.25 -7.45 -6.62
CA LYS A 96 14.05 -8.08 -7.69
C LYS A 96 15.29 -7.22 -7.94
N ASP A 97 16.45 -7.87 -7.95
CA ASP A 97 17.77 -7.24 -8.07
C ASP A 97 18.02 -6.10 -7.06
N GLY A 98 17.35 -6.18 -5.89
CA GLY A 98 17.39 -5.16 -4.84
C GLY A 98 16.77 -3.82 -5.23
N THR A 99 16.10 -3.73 -6.38
CA THR A 99 15.64 -2.47 -6.99
C THR A 99 14.18 -2.53 -7.37
N PHE A 100 13.74 -3.57 -8.09
CA PHE A 100 12.40 -3.59 -8.66
C PHE A 100 11.39 -4.17 -7.68
N ALA A 101 10.39 -3.36 -7.31
CA ALA A 101 9.37 -3.74 -6.36
C ALA A 101 8.33 -4.65 -7.01
N ARG A 102 8.12 -5.84 -6.43
CA ARG A 102 7.09 -6.77 -6.90
C ARG A 102 6.13 -7.10 -5.77
N PHE A 103 4.86 -6.73 -5.99
CA PHE A 103 3.74 -6.99 -5.10
C PHE A 103 2.93 -8.21 -5.55
N SER A 104 3.57 -9.35 -5.82
CA SER A 104 2.90 -10.54 -6.34
C SER A 104 1.88 -11.16 -5.37
N ASN A 105 1.94 -10.81 -4.08
CA ASN A 105 0.90 -11.19 -3.12
C ASN A 105 -0.42 -10.44 -3.33
N PHE A 106 -0.37 -9.24 -3.93
CA PHE A 106 -1.54 -8.45 -4.28
C PHE A 106 -1.88 -8.56 -5.76
N VAL A 107 -0.88 -8.52 -6.65
CA VAL A 107 -1.03 -8.54 -8.11
C VAL A 107 -0.36 -9.82 -8.66
N PRO A 108 -1.07 -10.95 -8.73
CA PRO A 108 -0.46 -12.23 -9.06
C PRO A 108 0.13 -12.27 -10.48
N GLN A 109 -0.58 -11.63 -11.42
CA GLN A 109 -0.25 -11.64 -12.84
C GLN A 109 0.70 -10.48 -13.19
N THR A 110 1.96 -10.62 -12.80
CA THR A 110 3.03 -9.63 -13.07
C THR A 110 4.21 -10.23 -13.83
N THR A 111 4.94 -9.40 -14.58
CA THR A 111 6.27 -9.73 -15.11
C THR A 111 7.25 -10.02 -13.97
N GLU A 112 8.45 -10.50 -14.29
CA GLU A 112 9.48 -10.71 -13.26
C GLU A 112 9.91 -9.42 -12.55
N TYR A 113 9.70 -8.26 -13.18
CA TYR A 113 10.02 -6.93 -12.65
C TYR A 113 8.84 -6.27 -11.92
N GLY A 114 7.69 -6.95 -11.82
CA GLY A 114 6.54 -6.47 -11.06
C GLY A 114 5.55 -5.64 -11.86
N ASP A 115 5.68 -5.55 -13.19
CA ASP A 115 4.73 -4.85 -14.04
C ASP A 115 3.47 -5.70 -14.26
N PRO A 116 2.26 -5.13 -14.16
CA PRO A 116 1.02 -5.88 -14.31
C PRO A 116 0.87 -6.34 -15.77
N VAL A 117 0.71 -7.64 -15.97
CA VAL A 117 0.30 -8.21 -17.27
C VAL A 117 -1.22 -8.11 -17.40
N ARG A 118 -1.95 -8.35 -16.31
CA ARG A 118 -3.41 -8.23 -16.21
C ARG A 118 -3.81 -8.06 -14.75
N TYR A 119 -4.90 -7.33 -14.49
CA TYR A 119 -5.55 -7.33 -13.18
C TYR A 119 -6.56 -8.48 -13.06
N ASP A 120 -6.44 -9.26 -11.99
CA ASP A 120 -7.21 -10.48 -11.76
C ASP A 120 -8.24 -10.30 -10.65
N THR A 121 -9.52 -10.21 -11.01
CA THR A 121 -10.58 -10.02 -10.03
C THR A 121 -11.10 -11.34 -9.44
N ALA A 122 -10.57 -12.49 -9.87
CA ALA A 122 -10.98 -13.78 -9.35
C ALA A 122 -10.58 -13.93 -7.88
N ASN A 123 -11.50 -14.41 -7.05
CA ASN A 123 -11.31 -14.68 -5.62
C ASN A 123 -10.96 -13.47 -4.73
N LEU A 124 -10.91 -12.25 -5.29
CA LEU A 124 -10.66 -11.01 -4.54
C LEU A 124 -9.36 -11.08 -3.72
N VAL A 125 -8.30 -11.58 -4.35
CA VAL A 125 -7.04 -11.91 -3.66
C VAL A 125 -6.44 -10.69 -2.97
N ALA A 126 -6.39 -9.54 -3.64
CA ALA A 126 -5.79 -8.33 -3.08
C ALA A 126 -6.61 -7.80 -1.90
N LEU A 127 -7.93 -7.73 -2.01
CA LEU A 127 -8.82 -7.28 -0.94
C LEU A 127 -8.77 -8.22 0.27
N ARG A 128 -8.85 -9.54 0.05
CA ARG A 128 -8.74 -10.53 1.12
C ARG A 128 -7.36 -10.49 1.77
N HIS A 129 -6.31 -10.31 0.98
CA HIS A 129 -4.95 -10.21 1.50
C HIS A 129 -4.76 -8.95 2.35
N LEU A 130 -5.23 -7.80 1.89
CA LEU A 130 -5.20 -6.56 2.68
C LEU A 130 -6.04 -6.68 3.95
N HIS A 131 -7.23 -7.29 3.88
CA HIS A 131 -8.07 -7.52 5.05
C HIS A 131 -7.35 -8.38 6.10
N ALA A 132 -6.70 -9.47 5.70
CA ALA A 132 -5.96 -10.33 6.62
C ALA A 132 -4.76 -9.62 7.26
N LEU A 133 -4.08 -8.72 6.52
CA LEU A 133 -3.02 -7.87 7.06
C LEU A 133 -3.57 -6.79 8.00
N ASP A 134 -4.73 -6.20 7.69
CA ASP A 134 -5.42 -5.23 8.55
C ASP A 134 -5.83 -5.86 9.89
N GLN A 135 -6.22 -7.12 9.89
CA GLN A 135 -6.50 -7.88 11.13
C GLN A 135 -5.27 -8.10 12.01
N GLN A 136 -4.05 -7.99 11.47
CA GLN A 136 -2.82 -8.01 12.28
C GLN A 136 -2.65 -6.72 13.08
N ILE A 137 -3.40 -5.67 12.74
CA ILE A 137 -3.35 -4.39 13.41
C ILE A 137 -4.41 -4.40 14.50
N SER A 138 -3.99 -4.41 15.76
CA SER A 138 -4.89 -4.42 16.93
C SER A 138 -5.70 -3.12 17.13
N LYS A 139 -5.86 -2.30 16.08
CA LYS A 139 -6.57 -1.02 16.10
C LYS A 139 -7.81 -1.11 15.20
N THR A 140 -8.97 -0.84 15.77
CA THR A 140 -10.23 -0.67 15.06
C THR A 140 -10.23 0.69 14.34
N SER A 141 -9.55 0.78 13.20
CA SER A 141 -9.67 1.96 12.34
C SER A 141 -11.05 1.98 11.67
N THR A 142 -11.68 3.15 11.59
CA THR A 142 -12.94 3.37 10.90
C THR A 142 -12.74 3.69 9.42
N ASP A 143 -11.63 4.36 9.08
CA ASP A 143 -11.35 4.81 7.71
C ASP A 143 -9.99 4.31 7.24
N ILE A 144 -9.95 3.76 6.03
CA ILE A 144 -8.76 3.32 5.33
C ILE A 144 -8.50 4.28 4.16
N THR A 145 -7.28 4.81 4.11
CA THR A 145 -6.71 5.49 2.94
C THR A 145 -5.61 4.62 2.35
N LEU A 146 -5.65 4.41 1.04
CA LEU A 146 -4.64 3.66 0.30
C LEU A 146 -3.77 4.63 -0.48
N VAL A 147 -2.46 4.53 -0.32
CA VAL A 147 -1.49 5.39 -1.01
C VAL A 147 -0.53 4.50 -1.78
N GLY A 148 -0.47 4.69 -3.10
CA GLY A 148 0.48 4.00 -3.97
C GLY A 148 1.44 5.01 -4.57
N PHE A 149 2.73 4.72 -4.51
CA PHE A 149 3.76 5.51 -5.19
C PHE A 149 4.50 4.65 -6.22
N SER A 150 4.72 5.15 -7.44
CA SER A 150 5.41 4.41 -8.51
C SER A 150 4.80 3.01 -8.67
N LYS A 151 5.58 1.92 -8.53
CA LYS A 151 5.07 0.54 -8.58
C LYS A 151 3.98 0.21 -7.56
N GLY A 152 3.88 0.93 -6.44
CA GLY A 152 2.76 0.77 -5.50
C GLY A 152 1.40 1.06 -6.13
N CYS A 153 1.33 1.91 -7.16
CA CYS A 153 0.09 2.22 -7.88
C CYS A 153 -0.56 0.98 -8.51
N VAL A 154 0.24 -0.03 -8.90
CA VAL A 154 -0.30 -1.25 -9.52
C VAL A 154 -1.13 -2.07 -8.52
N VAL A 155 -0.83 -1.96 -7.22
CA VAL A 155 -1.62 -2.57 -6.14
C VAL A 155 -2.97 -1.87 -6.00
N LEU A 156 -2.96 -0.53 -6.02
CA LEU A 156 -4.18 0.26 -5.95
C LEU A 156 -5.11 -0.05 -7.12
N ASN A 157 -4.57 -0.21 -8.33
CA ASN A 157 -5.35 -0.56 -9.51
C ASN A 157 -5.96 -1.95 -9.38
N GLN A 158 -5.17 -2.95 -8.96
CA GLN A 158 -5.69 -4.29 -8.70
C GLN A 158 -6.84 -4.27 -7.68
N LEU A 159 -6.70 -3.53 -6.58
CA LEU A 159 -7.76 -3.35 -5.58
C LEU A 159 -9.00 -2.67 -6.19
N LEU A 160 -8.83 -1.65 -7.04
CA LEU A 160 -9.94 -0.97 -7.71
C LEU A 160 -10.68 -1.88 -8.70
N HIS A 161 -9.95 -2.72 -9.45
CA HIS A 161 -10.55 -3.74 -10.31
C HIS A 161 -11.37 -4.74 -9.48
N GLU A 162 -10.82 -5.24 -8.37
CA GLU A 162 -11.55 -6.13 -7.48
C GLU A 162 -12.80 -5.46 -6.89
N LEU A 163 -12.69 -4.21 -6.42
CA LEU A 163 -13.83 -3.43 -5.91
C LEU A 163 -14.94 -3.27 -6.95
N THR A 164 -14.58 -3.07 -8.22
CA THR A 164 -15.55 -2.93 -9.32
C THR A 164 -16.29 -4.25 -9.58
N ALA A 165 -15.58 -5.39 -9.49
CA ALA A 165 -16.17 -6.71 -9.65
C ALA A 165 -17.11 -7.10 -8.49
N LEU A 166 -17.05 -6.42 -7.33
CA LEU A 166 -17.92 -6.70 -6.19
C LEU A 166 -19.40 -6.46 -6.48
N ARG A 167 -19.73 -5.59 -7.45
CA ARG A 167 -21.11 -5.29 -7.84
C ARG A 167 -21.91 -6.55 -8.23
N THR A 168 -21.21 -7.64 -8.57
CA THR A 168 -21.80 -8.91 -9.01
C THR A 168 -21.57 -10.07 -8.05
N LEU A 169 -20.99 -9.84 -6.87
CA LEU A 169 -20.57 -10.90 -5.95
C LEU A 169 -21.23 -10.78 -4.57
N ASN A 170 -21.60 -11.94 -3.99
CA ASN A 170 -22.00 -12.02 -2.59
C ASN A 170 -20.77 -12.15 -1.70
N LEU A 171 -20.57 -11.18 -0.80
CA LEU A 171 -19.44 -11.14 0.13
C LEU A 171 -19.82 -11.66 1.52
N ASP A 172 -18.83 -12.23 2.20
CA ASP A 172 -18.94 -12.46 3.64
C ASP A 172 -19.01 -11.12 4.40
N HIS A 173 -19.67 -11.13 5.57
CA HIS A 173 -19.93 -9.92 6.35
C HIS A 173 -18.64 -9.18 6.75
N ASP A 174 -17.60 -9.93 7.12
CA ASP A 174 -16.34 -9.37 7.58
C ASP A 174 -15.59 -8.63 6.47
N LEU A 175 -15.51 -9.24 5.28
CA LEU A 175 -14.90 -8.61 4.11
C LEU A 175 -15.72 -7.40 3.65
N SER A 176 -17.05 -7.47 3.66
CA SER A 176 -17.93 -6.35 3.35
C SER A 176 -17.70 -5.17 4.30
N HIS A 177 -17.63 -5.44 5.61
CA HIS A 177 -17.33 -4.44 6.63
C HIS A 177 -15.94 -3.83 6.42
N PHE A 178 -14.91 -4.65 6.14
CA PHE A 178 -13.57 -4.17 5.79
C PHE A 178 -13.59 -3.23 4.57
N ILE A 179 -14.24 -3.64 3.48
CA ILE A 179 -14.33 -2.83 2.25
C ILE A 179 -15.02 -1.50 2.51
N SER A 180 -16.07 -1.47 3.34
CA SER A 180 -16.81 -0.23 3.67
C SER A 180 -15.95 0.83 4.36
N ARG A 181 -14.82 0.43 4.95
CA ARG A 181 -13.84 1.35 5.55
C ARG A 181 -12.90 1.97 4.52
N ILE A 182 -12.76 1.43 3.32
CA ILE A 182 -11.91 2.00 2.28
C ILE A 182 -12.57 3.27 1.75
N ARG A 183 -12.00 4.43 2.09
CA ARG A 183 -12.58 5.75 1.78
C ARG A 183 -11.80 6.54 0.76
N ARG A 184 -10.52 6.22 0.54
CA ARG A 184 -9.67 7.05 -0.31
C ARG A 184 -8.56 6.27 -0.99
N PHE A 185 -8.33 6.57 -2.25
CA PHE A 185 -7.15 6.12 -3.00
C PHE A 185 -6.30 7.33 -3.42
N ILE A 186 -5.00 7.24 -3.24
CA ILE A 186 -4.05 8.29 -3.63
C ILE A 186 -2.95 7.65 -4.47
N TRP A 187 -3.01 7.90 -5.77
CA TRP A 187 -1.94 7.56 -6.71
C TRP A 187 -0.93 8.70 -6.76
N LEU A 188 0.32 8.40 -6.40
CA LEU A 188 1.43 9.35 -6.41
C LEU A 188 2.43 8.90 -7.47
N ASP A 189 2.55 9.66 -8.56
CA ASP A 189 3.56 9.44 -9.60
C ASP A 189 3.75 7.95 -9.94
N GLY A 190 2.73 7.34 -10.57
CA GLY A 190 2.72 5.91 -10.90
C GLY A 190 3.85 5.45 -11.82
N GLY A 191 4.68 6.38 -12.32
CA GLY A 191 5.78 6.11 -13.23
C GLY A 191 5.33 5.94 -14.69
N HIS A 192 6.32 5.79 -15.55
CA HIS A 192 6.15 5.40 -16.95
C HIS A 192 6.70 3.98 -17.12
N ASN A 193 5.88 3.09 -17.66
CA ASN A 193 6.34 1.79 -18.15
C ASN A 193 6.34 1.84 -19.68
N ASN A 194 7.41 1.32 -20.29
CA ASN A 194 7.68 1.45 -21.73
C ASN A 194 6.77 0.55 -22.60
N GLY A 195 5.49 0.92 -22.78
CA GLY A 195 4.59 0.24 -23.72
C GLY A 195 3.23 0.91 -23.90
N ASP A 196 2.54 0.60 -25.00
CA ASP A 196 1.29 1.25 -25.42
C ASP A 196 0.04 0.85 -24.61
N HIS A 197 0.19 0.00 -23.58
CA HIS A 197 -0.92 -0.59 -22.81
C HIS A 197 -0.68 -0.57 -21.31
N VAL A 198 -0.39 0.62 -20.77
CA VAL A 198 -0.06 0.77 -19.36
C VAL A 198 -1.30 1.06 -18.54
N MET A 199 -1.75 0.05 -17.80
CA MET A 199 -2.90 0.12 -16.88
C MET A 199 -2.53 0.79 -15.54
N ILE A 200 -1.65 1.80 -15.53
CA ILE A 200 -1.23 2.49 -14.30
C ILE A 200 -2.27 3.52 -13.87
N TRP A 201 -2.93 4.17 -14.83
CA TRP A 201 -4.01 5.10 -14.54
C TRP A 201 -5.35 4.40 -14.83
N PRO A 202 -6.32 4.46 -13.90
CA PRO A 202 -7.66 3.98 -14.17
C PRO A 202 -8.34 4.93 -15.17
N THR A 203 -8.16 4.65 -16.47
CA THR A 203 -8.80 5.41 -17.56
C THR A 203 -10.13 4.79 -18.00
N ASP A 204 -10.45 3.60 -17.50
CA ASP A 204 -11.72 2.93 -17.76
C ASP A 204 -12.85 3.60 -16.95
N GLU A 205 -13.86 4.11 -17.65
CA GLU A 205 -15.02 4.78 -17.06
C GLU A 205 -15.74 3.92 -16.01
N SER A 206 -15.75 2.60 -16.18
CA SER A 206 -16.38 1.68 -15.23
C SER A 206 -15.66 1.66 -13.88
N LEU A 207 -14.33 1.78 -13.88
CA LEU A 207 -13.51 1.85 -12.68
C LEU A 207 -13.67 3.21 -11.98
N VAL A 208 -13.64 4.30 -12.75
CA VAL A 208 -13.87 5.66 -12.23
C VAL A 208 -15.27 5.78 -11.63
N SER A 209 -16.26 5.18 -12.28
CA SER A 209 -17.63 5.09 -11.78
C SER A 209 -17.72 4.37 -10.43
N THR A 210 -16.91 3.33 -10.19
CA THR A 210 -16.86 2.66 -8.87
C THR A 210 -16.41 3.63 -7.78
N LEU A 211 -15.39 4.45 -8.02
CA LEU A 211 -14.94 5.45 -7.03
C LEU A 211 -16.07 6.40 -6.63
N ILE A 212 -16.80 6.92 -7.63
CA ILE A 212 -17.91 7.85 -7.42
C ILE A 212 -19.05 7.19 -6.63
N HIS A 213 -19.50 6.00 -7.03
CA HIS A 213 -20.66 5.35 -6.42
C HIS A 213 -20.38 4.76 -5.04
N SER A 214 -19.14 4.40 -4.74
CA SER A 214 -18.73 3.85 -3.45
C SER A 214 -18.41 4.92 -2.40
N ALA A 215 -18.65 6.20 -2.71
CA ALA A 215 -18.24 7.35 -1.88
C ALA A 215 -16.74 7.33 -1.52
N ILE A 216 -15.93 6.78 -2.43
CA ILE A 216 -14.48 6.72 -2.31
C ILE A 216 -13.92 7.98 -2.98
N GLN A 217 -13.12 8.74 -2.23
CA GLN A 217 -12.48 9.98 -2.69
C GLN A 217 -11.08 9.74 -3.27
#